data_AF-A0A1H0YW04-F1
#
_entry.id   AF-A0A1H0YW04-F1
#
_cell.length_a   1.000
_cell.length_b   1.000
_cell.length_c   1.000
_cell.angle_alpha   90.00
_cell.angle_beta   90.00
_cell.angle_gamma   90.00
#
_symmetry.space_group_name_H-M   'P 1'
#
loop_
_entity.id
_entity.type
_entity.pdbx_description
1 polymer ?
#
loop_
_entity_poly.entity_id
_entity_poly.type
_entity_poly.pdbx_seq_one_letter_code
_entity_poly.pdbx_strand_id
1 'polypeptide(L)'
;MTILGGTNPTFWEMNLFKLSLIGLFLSFCCAGSYAQTDGGDHESIQTAAGTLSIVKVEHIKADGVTFNASLDGAKFDQLYGSRYTYYTDSAGADSPATRVVVQDFIGGFSDTSSVSLYDFRRKPPVALPISGKLDVDDVRWTDSAVLLSANGKWYSFSRNKLSRSHDRWK
;
A
#
# COMPACT_ATOMS: atom_id res chain seq x y z
N MET A 1 29.96 4.89 70.31
CA MET A 1 29.25 5.74 71.28
C MET A 1 27.79 5.72 70.90
N THR A 2 27.00 4.95 71.64
CA THR A 2 25.56 4.75 71.45
C THR A 2 24.82 5.80 72.28
N ILE A 3 23.88 6.53 71.70
CA ILE A 3 22.79 7.17 72.44
C ILE A 3 21.46 6.89 71.73
N LEU A 4 20.56 6.27 72.49
CA LEU A 4 19.15 6.01 72.25
C LEU A 4 18.30 7.26 72.53
N GLY A 5 17.13 7.34 71.88
CA GLY A 5 15.99 8.20 72.26
C GLY A 5 15.44 8.91 71.03
N GLY A 6 14.25 8.64 70.47
CA GLY A 6 13.03 8.10 71.05
C GLY A 6 12.04 9.25 71.27
N THR A 7 11.05 9.39 70.38
CA THR A 7 9.63 9.67 70.67
C THR A 7 8.87 9.81 69.36
N ASN A 8 7.91 8.92 69.14
CA ASN A 8 6.88 9.01 68.11
C ASN A 8 5.55 9.22 68.85
N PRO A 9 4.70 10.18 68.45
CA PRO A 9 3.27 9.97 68.60
C PRO A 9 2.50 10.30 67.31
N THR A 10 1.97 9.24 66.72
CA THR A 10 0.55 9.05 66.37
C THR A 10 -0.23 10.13 65.60
N PHE A 11 -0.74 9.67 64.45
CA PHE A 11 -2.17 9.62 64.12
C PHE A 11 -2.83 10.92 63.68
N TRP A 12 -2.87 11.16 62.36
CA TRP A 12 -4.09 11.55 61.62
C TRP A 12 -3.95 11.07 60.16
N GLU A 13 -4.73 10.04 59.78
CA GLU A 13 -5.13 9.84 58.40
C GLU A 13 -6.06 10.99 58.00
N MET A 14 -5.76 11.69 56.92
CA MET A 14 -6.77 12.35 56.10
C MET A 14 -6.46 12.12 54.64
N ASN A 15 -7.19 11.13 54.13
CA ASN A 15 -7.41 10.81 52.73
C ASN A 15 -7.98 12.06 52.01
N LEU A 16 -7.18 12.72 51.16
CA LEU A 16 -7.64 13.84 50.33
C LEU A 16 -7.47 13.48 48.84
N PHE A 17 -8.51 12.85 48.32
CA PHE A 17 -9.16 13.13 47.04
C PHE A 17 -8.32 13.78 45.91
N LYS A 18 -8.26 13.05 44.80
CA LYS A 18 -8.34 13.53 43.41
C LYS A 18 -7.14 14.32 42.88
N LEU A 19 -6.20 13.58 42.27
CA LEU A 19 -5.52 14.05 41.07
C LEU A 19 -5.78 13.06 39.94
N SER A 20 -6.90 13.30 39.25
CA SER A 20 -7.14 12.86 37.89
C SER A 20 -6.33 13.75 36.96
N LEU A 21 -5.34 13.21 36.25
CA LEU A 21 -4.75 13.81 35.05
C LEU A 21 -4.22 12.67 34.18
N ILE A 22 -4.94 12.27 33.13
CA ILE A 22 -4.57 12.54 31.72
C ILE A 22 -3.17 11.95 31.44
N GLY A 23 -3.02 10.76 30.87
CA GLY A 23 -3.56 10.34 29.59
C GLY A 23 -2.43 10.36 28.57
N LEU A 24 -2.00 9.19 28.09
CA LEU A 24 -1.40 9.03 26.76
C LEU A 24 -1.32 7.53 26.40
N PHE A 25 -2.40 6.99 25.85
CA PHE A 25 -2.29 5.81 24.98
C PHE A 25 -1.67 6.29 23.66
N LEU A 26 -0.35 6.33 23.58
CA LEU A 26 0.34 6.39 22.29
C LEU A 26 0.28 4.99 21.68
N SER A 27 -0.87 4.66 21.07
CA SER A 27 -0.93 3.59 20.08
C SER A 27 -0.12 4.05 18.89
N PHE A 28 1.15 3.64 18.86
CA PHE A 28 2.01 3.82 17.70
C PHE A 28 1.50 2.88 16.61
N CYS A 29 0.52 3.33 15.83
CA CYS A 29 0.14 2.65 14.60
C CYS A 29 1.32 2.78 13.64
N CYS A 30 2.26 1.83 13.71
CA CYS A 30 3.13 1.53 12.59
C CYS A 30 2.23 1.04 11.46
N ALA A 31 1.71 1.95 10.66
CA ALA A 31 1.31 1.60 9.31
C ALA A 31 2.60 1.14 8.63
N GLY A 32 2.79 -0.17 8.54
CA GLY A 32 3.88 -0.79 7.79
C GLY A 32 3.75 -0.33 6.36
N SER A 33 4.47 0.73 6.01
CA SER A 33 4.56 1.24 4.66
C SER A 33 5.62 0.41 3.95
N TYR A 34 5.21 -0.73 3.41
CA TYR A 34 6.08 -1.53 2.56
C TYR A 34 6.16 -0.90 1.18
N ALA A 35 7.38 -0.60 0.76
CA ALA A 35 7.75 -0.11 -0.55
C ALA A 35 8.59 -1.21 -1.22
N GLN A 36 7.98 -2.03 -2.08
CA GLN A 36 8.67 -3.07 -2.82
C GLN A 36 8.10 -3.17 -4.23
N THR A 37 8.96 -3.01 -5.24
CA THR A 37 8.66 -3.62 -6.54
C THR A 37 8.63 -5.12 -6.30
N ASP A 38 7.46 -5.72 -6.47
CA ASP A 38 7.29 -7.16 -6.20
C ASP A 38 7.68 -8.00 -7.42
N GLY A 39 7.68 -7.38 -8.62
CA GLY A 39 8.28 -7.97 -9.80
C GLY A 39 7.79 -7.41 -11.13
N GLY A 40 8.37 -7.97 -12.19
CA GLY A 40 7.95 -7.84 -13.59
C GLY A 40 8.06 -9.14 -14.40
N ASP A 41 8.59 -10.21 -13.78
CA ASP A 41 8.90 -11.50 -14.42
C ASP A 41 8.19 -12.70 -13.75
N HIS A 42 7.44 -12.47 -12.67
CA HIS A 42 6.64 -13.50 -12.01
C HIS A 42 5.25 -13.58 -12.66
N GLU A 43 4.95 -14.71 -13.28
CA GLU A 43 3.72 -14.89 -14.09
C GLU A 43 2.43 -14.97 -13.26
N SER A 44 2.52 -15.10 -11.92
CA SER A 44 1.35 -15.24 -11.06
C SER A 44 1.50 -14.51 -9.72
N ILE A 45 0.41 -13.89 -9.29
CA ILE A 45 0.25 -13.15 -8.03
C ILE A 45 -0.95 -13.75 -7.32
N GLN A 46 -0.76 -14.25 -6.10
CA GLN A 46 -1.87 -14.70 -5.26
C GLN A 46 -2.64 -13.49 -4.75
N THR A 47 -3.95 -13.44 -4.99
CA THR A 47 -4.81 -12.33 -4.56
C THR A 47 -5.98 -12.81 -3.72
N ALA A 48 -6.61 -11.90 -3.00
CA ALA A 48 -7.83 -12.18 -2.23
C ALA A 48 -9.03 -12.65 -3.10
N ALA A 49 -8.95 -12.48 -4.42
CA ALA A 49 -10.01 -12.87 -5.36
C ALA A 49 -9.59 -13.99 -6.33
N GLY A 50 -8.46 -14.67 -6.09
CA GLY A 50 -7.92 -15.71 -6.95
C GLY A 50 -6.48 -15.45 -7.39
N THR A 51 -5.98 -16.25 -8.31
CA THR A 51 -4.65 -16.08 -8.89
C THR A 51 -4.73 -15.10 -10.06
N LEU A 52 -4.06 -13.96 -9.94
CA LEU A 52 -3.83 -13.04 -11.06
C LEU A 52 -2.61 -13.51 -11.84
N SER A 53 -2.74 -13.69 -13.14
CA SER A 53 -1.62 -13.97 -14.04
C SER A 53 -1.49 -12.89 -15.10
N ILE A 54 -0.27 -12.40 -15.34
CA ILE A 54 0.02 -11.41 -16.39
C ILE A 54 1.00 -12.04 -17.36
N VAL A 55 0.49 -12.46 -18.52
CA VAL A 55 1.22 -13.28 -19.48
C VAL A 55 1.39 -12.53 -20.79
N LYS A 56 2.61 -12.56 -21.33
CA LYS A 56 2.92 -11.98 -22.64
C LYS A 56 2.15 -12.70 -23.74
N VAL A 57 1.52 -11.95 -24.64
CA VAL A 57 0.85 -12.57 -25.79
C VAL A 57 1.89 -13.12 -26.75
N GLU A 58 1.61 -14.29 -27.34
CA GLU A 58 2.51 -14.93 -28.29
C GLU A 58 2.74 -14.05 -29.53
N HIS A 59 1.65 -13.48 -30.06
CA HIS A 59 1.67 -12.59 -31.22
C HIS A 59 0.87 -11.33 -30.91
N ILE A 60 1.54 -10.18 -30.98
CA ILE A 60 0.89 -8.87 -30.87
C ILE A 60 -0.02 -8.70 -32.09
N LYS A 61 -1.32 -8.52 -31.83
CA LYS A 61 -2.32 -8.31 -32.88
C LYS A 61 -2.42 -6.82 -33.23
N ALA A 62 -3.29 -6.49 -34.17
CA ALA A 62 -3.57 -5.11 -34.56
C ALA A 62 -4.14 -4.24 -33.42
N ASP A 63 -4.63 -4.86 -32.34
CA ASP A 63 -5.11 -4.16 -31.14
C ASP A 63 -3.97 -3.66 -30.24
N GLY A 64 -2.72 -4.05 -30.51
CA GLY A 64 -1.53 -3.57 -29.78
C GLY A 64 -1.36 -4.16 -28.38
N VAL A 65 -2.18 -5.15 -27.99
CA VAL A 65 -2.06 -5.81 -26.68
C VAL A 65 -0.75 -6.61 -26.63
N THR A 66 0.02 -6.41 -25.57
CA THR A 66 1.31 -7.08 -25.34
C THR A 66 1.24 -8.09 -24.20
N PHE A 67 0.37 -7.86 -23.20
CA PHE A 67 0.11 -8.79 -22.11
C PHE A 67 -1.38 -8.93 -21.83
N ASN A 68 -1.83 -10.15 -21.53
CA ASN A 68 -3.15 -10.40 -20.96
C ASN A 68 -3.01 -10.60 -19.45
N ALA A 69 -3.78 -9.82 -18.69
CA ALA A 69 -3.99 -10.07 -17.28
C ALA A 69 -5.27 -10.91 -17.11
N SER A 70 -5.17 -12.04 -16.43
CA SER A 70 -6.26 -12.97 -16.18
C SER A 70 -6.38 -13.26 -14.69
N LEU A 71 -7.61 -13.31 -14.18
CA LEU A 71 -7.91 -13.72 -12.80
C LEU A 71 -8.58 -15.09 -12.83
N ASP A 72 -7.93 -16.10 -12.24
CA ASP A 72 -8.34 -17.52 -12.32
C ASP A 72 -8.64 -17.98 -13.77
N GLY A 73 -7.81 -17.52 -14.70
CA GLY A 73 -7.91 -17.82 -16.13
C GLY A 73 -8.97 -17.01 -16.91
N ALA A 74 -9.84 -16.25 -16.22
CA ALA A 74 -10.78 -15.35 -16.88
C ALA A 74 -10.10 -14.01 -17.22
N LYS A 75 -10.42 -13.43 -18.39
CA LYS A 75 -9.88 -12.12 -18.80
C LYS A 75 -10.22 -11.06 -17.75
N PHE A 76 -9.19 -10.34 -17.28
CA PHE A 76 -9.33 -9.30 -16.27
C PHE A 76 -8.92 -7.92 -16.80
N ASP A 77 -7.73 -7.80 -17.41
CA ASP A 77 -7.24 -6.56 -18.02
C ASP A 77 -6.28 -6.86 -19.19
N GLN A 78 -5.87 -5.83 -19.93
CA GLN A 78 -4.88 -5.91 -20.99
C GLN A 78 -3.87 -4.78 -20.88
N LEU A 79 -2.59 -5.12 -21.07
CA LEU A 79 -1.49 -4.16 -21.06
C LEU A 79 -0.94 -4.01 -22.48
N TYR A 80 -0.38 -2.85 -22.78
CA TYR A 80 0.01 -2.43 -24.12
C TYR A 80 1.49 -2.03 -24.22
N GLY A 81 2.17 -1.87 -23.09
CA GLY A 81 3.59 -1.56 -23.02
C GLY A 81 4.48 -2.75 -23.34
N SER A 82 5.77 -2.49 -23.55
CA SER A 82 6.74 -3.56 -23.82
C SER A 82 7.15 -4.35 -22.57
N ARG A 83 6.84 -3.80 -21.39
CA ARG A 83 7.08 -4.37 -20.06
C ARG A 83 6.06 -3.81 -19.08
N TYR A 84 5.94 -4.47 -17.93
CA TYR A 84 5.19 -3.98 -16.79
C TYR A 84 6.00 -4.16 -15.49
N THR A 85 5.64 -3.41 -14.45
CA THR A 85 6.01 -3.75 -13.07
C THR A 85 4.77 -3.72 -12.21
N TYR A 86 4.79 -4.43 -11.09
CA TYR A 86 3.72 -4.33 -10.11
C TYR A 86 4.22 -4.20 -8.67
N TYR A 87 3.31 -3.73 -7.81
CA TYR A 87 3.48 -3.55 -6.37
C TYR A 87 2.23 -4.12 -5.71
N THR A 88 2.38 -5.01 -4.73
CA THR A 88 1.26 -5.54 -3.96
C THR A 88 1.15 -4.85 -2.61
N ASP A 89 -0.04 -4.86 -2.01
CA ASP A 89 -0.24 -4.43 -0.62
C ASP A 89 -0.01 -5.54 0.41
N SER A 90 0.58 -6.65 -0.03
CA SER A 90 0.88 -7.78 0.85
C SER A 90 2.12 -7.49 1.71
N ALA A 91 2.07 -7.94 2.96
CA ALA A 91 3.19 -7.84 3.90
C ALA A 91 4.26 -8.96 3.72
N GLY A 92 4.10 -9.83 2.72
CA GLY A 92 5.06 -10.89 2.41
C GLY A 92 4.52 -11.96 1.45
N ALA A 93 5.39 -12.85 0.99
CA ALA A 93 5.10 -13.84 -0.06
C ALA A 93 3.91 -14.77 0.23
N ASP A 94 3.61 -15.03 1.51
CA ASP A 94 2.57 -15.98 1.94
C ASP A 94 1.19 -15.34 2.16
N SER A 95 1.06 -14.02 2.03
CA SER A 95 -0.21 -13.31 2.18
C SER A 95 -0.78 -12.90 0.82
N PRO A 96 -2.02 -13.30 0.47
CA PRO A 96 -2.62 -12.88 -0.79
C PRO A 96 -2.79 -11.36 -0.85
N ALA A 97 -2.39 -10.77 -1.97
CA ALA A 97 -2.58 -9.34 -2.22
C ALA A 97 -4.08 -8.99 -2.27
N THR A 98 -4.48 -7.90 -1.61
CA THR A 98 -5.86 -7.39 -1.74
C THR A 98 -5.94 -6.27 -2.78
N ARG A 99 -4.80 -5.65 -3.07
CA ARG A 99 -4.61 -4.64 -4.10
C ARG A 99 -3.27 -4.80 -4.79
N VAL A 100 -3.23 -4.42 -6.06
CA VAL A 100 -2.00 -4.39 -6.86
C VAL A 100 -1.95 -3.09 -7.66
N VAL A 101 -0.87 -2.35 -7.58
CA VAL A 101 -0.57 -1.28 -8.55
C VAL A 101 0.21 -1.89 -9.69
N VAL A 102 -0.23 -1.65 -10.92
CA VAL A 102 0.46 -2.07 -12.15
C VAL A 102 0.91 -0.82 -12.90
N GLN A 103 2.19 -0.79 -13.26
CA GLN A 103 2.75 0.17 -14.22
C GLN A 103 2.93 -0.51 -15.57
N ASP A 104 2.36 0.06 -16.62
CA ASP A 104 2.46 -0.42 -18.00
C ASP A 104 3.25 0.60 -18.84
N PHE A 105 4.43 0.20 -19.30
CA PHE A 105 5.40 1.11 -19.94
C PHE A 105 5.16 1.20 -21.45
N ILE A 106 4.15 1.98 -21.81
CA ILE A 106 3.74 2.24 -23.19
C ILE A 106 4.77 3.19 -23.85
N GLY A 107 5.62 2.62 -24.71
CA GLY A 107 6.63 3.36 -25.50
C GLY A 107 8.09 2.93 -25.26
N GLY A 108 8.40 2.33 -24.11
CA GLY A 108 9.73 1.80 -23.80
C GLY A 108 10.27 2.23 -22.43
N PHE A 109 11.56 1.99 -22.18
CA PHE A 109 12.20 2.22 -20.87
C PHE A 109 12.24 3.69 -20.43
N SER A 110 12.26 4.62 -21.39
CA SER A 110 12.34 6.06 -21.12
C SER A 110 10.96 6.74 -21.07
N ASP A 111 9.90 5.99 -21.37
CA ASP A 111 8.55 6.54 -21.41
C ASP A 111 7.86 6.38 -20.07
N THR A 112 7.11 7.41 -19.72
CA THR A 112 6.32 7.42 -18.49
C THR A 112 5.19 6.39 -18.61
N SER A 113 5.05 5.53 -17.59
CA SER A 113 4.07 4.45 -17.59
C SER A 113 2.62 4.97 -17.46
N SER A 114 1.68 4.17 -17.96
CA SER A 114 0.31 4.22 -17.47
C SER A 114 0.23 3.40 -16.18
N VAL A 115 -0.61 3.84 -15.25
CA VAL A 115 -0.68 3.28 -13.89
C VAL A 115 -2.13 2.94 -13.57
N SER A 116 -2.34 1.72 -13.10
CA SER A 116 -3.66 1.18 -12.72
C SER A 116 -3.60 0.56 -11.32
N LEU A 117 -4.70 0.68 -10.58
CA LEU A 117 -4.94 -0.04 -9.33
C LEU A 117 -5.89 -1.20 -9.62
N TYR A 118 -5.43 -2.43 -9.42
CA TYR A 118 -6.29 -3.60 -9.34
C TYR A 118 -6.77 -3.75 -7.90
N ASP A 119 -8.08 -3.65 -7.66
CA ASP A 119 -8.70 -3.74 -6.34
C ASP A 119 -9.53 -5.03 -6.24
N PHE A 120 -8.95 -6.05 -5.59
CA PHE A 120 -9.54 -7.38 -5.41
C PHE A 120 -10.49 -7.45 -4.22
N ARG A 121 -10.60 -6.36 -3.44
CA ARG A 121 -11.57 -6.26 -2.33
C ARG A 121 -12.98 -5.99 -2.85
N ARG A 122 -13.12 -5.50 -4.08
CA ARG A 122 -14.41 -5.27 -4.72
C ARG A 122 -15.01 -6.57 -5.24
N LYS A 123 -16.34 -6.60 -5.33
CA LYS A 123 -17.10 -7.72 -5.88
C LYS A 123 -18.03 -7.20 -6.99
N PRO A 124 -17.69 -7.36 -8.28
CA PRO A 124 -16.49 -8.04 -8.78
C PRO A 124 -15.18 -7.23 -8.58
N PRO A 125 -14.00 -7.89 -8.61
CA PRO A 125 -12.71 -7.21 -8.69
C PRO A 125 -12.66 -6.23 -9.86
N VAL A 126 -11.84 -5.18 -9.74
CA VAL A 126 -11.80 -4.11 -10.74
C VAL A 126 -10.40 -3.59 -11.01
N ALA A 127 -10.10 -3.28 -12.27
CA ALA A 127 -8.96 -2.46 -12.66
C ALA A 127 -9.39 -0.99 -12.75
N LEU A 128 -8.70 -0.11 -12.01
CA LEU A 128 -9.01 1.31 -11.91
C LEU A 128 -7.83 2.11 -12.48
N PRO A 129 -8.01 2.88 -13.56
CA PRO A 129 -6.95 3.74 -14.05
C PRO A 129 -6.61 4.81 -13.01
N ILE A 130 -5.34 4.93 -12.66
CA ILE A 130 -4.82 5.99 -11.80
C ILE A 130 -4.35 7.17 -12.65
N SER A 131 -3.54 6.90 -13.68
CA SER A 131 -2.99 7.90 -14.59
C SER A 131 -2.58 7.25 -15.92
N GLY A 132 -2.74 7.97 -17.02
CA GLY A 132 -2.16 7.56 -18.31
C GLY A 132 -0.69 7.92 -18.47
N LYS A 133 -0.14 8.72 -17.54
CA LYS A 133 1.26 9.18 -17.56
C LYS A 133 1.71 9.52 -16.14
N LEU A 134 2.31 8.58 -15.42
CA LEU A 134 2.92 8.83 -14.12
C LEU A 134 4.19 8.00 -13.92
N ASP A 135 5.30 8.64 -13.58
CA ASP A 135 6.57 7.96 -13.31
C ASP A 135 6.63 7.66 -11.81
N VAL A 136 6.28 6.43 -11.42
CA VAL A 136 6.12 6.06 -10.01
C VAL A 136 7.46 5.60 -9.45
N ASP A 137 7.96 6.37 -8.48
CA ASP A 137 9.21 6.12 -7.76
C ASP A 137 8.98 5.20 -6.54
N ASP A 138 7.83 5.34 -5.88
CA ASP A 138 7.50 4.61 -4.64
C ASP A 138 5.98 4.41 -4.52
N VAL A 139 5.57 3.29 -3.90
CA VAL A 139 4.19 2.93 -3.61
C VAL A 139 4.07 2.61 -2.13
N ARG A 140 3.09 3.23 -1.46
CA ARG A 140 2.79 2.98 -0.06
C ARG A 140 1.30 2.76 0.13
N TRP A 141 0.95 1.91 1.08
CA TRP A 141 -0.42 1.47 1.27
C TRP A 141 -1.01 2.01 2.58
N THR A 142 -2.28 2.39 2.51
CA THR A 142 -3.14 2.60 3.68
C THR A 142 -4.42 1.79 3.49
N ASP A 143 -5.27 1.67 4.51
CA ASP A 143 -6.53 0.92 4.38
C ASP A 143 -7.43 1.46 3.26
N SER A 144 -7.50 2.79 3.14
CA SER A 144 -8.44 3.48 2.23
C SER A 144 -7.83 4.03 0.94
N ALA A 145 -6.50 4.09 0.83
CA ALA A 145 -5.82 4.74 -0.27
C ALA A 145 -4.51 4.03 -0.64
N VAL A 146 -4.04 4.28 -1.86
CA VAL A 146 -2.65 4.03 -2.25
C VAL A 146 -1.96 5.38 -2.42
N LEU A 147 -0.77 5.49 -1.86
CA LEU A 147 0.09 6.66 -1.95
C LEU A 147 1.18 6.35 -2.98
N LEU A 148 1.41 7.31 -3.88
CA LEU A 148 2.35 7.17 -5.00
C LEU A 148 3.33 8.33 -4.93
N SER A 149 4.63 8.04 -4.85
CA SER A 149 5.67 9.04 -5.09
C SER A 149 5.95 9.09 -6.58
N ALA A 150 5.97 10.29 -7.14
CA ALA A 150 6.34 10.51 -8.53
C ALA A 150 6.96 11.90 -8.68
N ASN A 151 8.14 11.99 -9.30
CA ASN A 151 8.82 13.26 -9.57
C ASN A 151 8.99 14.12 -8.31
N GLY A 152 9.37 13.49 -7.19
CA GLY A 152 9.58 14.17 -5.90
C GLY A 152 8.30 14.68 -5.22
N LYS A 153 7.13 14.25 -5.66
CA LYS A 153 5.82 14.62 -5.07
C LYS A 153 5.05 13.36 -4.68
N TRP A 154 4.32 13.46 -3.58
CA TRP A 154 3.37 12.43 -3.16
C TRP A 154 1.98 12.70 -3.70
N TYR A 155 1.31 11.63 -4.11
CA TYR A 155 -0.07 11.61 -4.55
C TYR A 155 -0.83 10.55 -3.77
N SER A 156 -2.11 10.80 -3.50
CA SER A 156 -3.02 9.83 -2.92
C SER A 156 -4.08 9.49 -3.95
N PHE A 157 -4.20 8.20 -4.28
CA PHE A 157 -5.32 7.68 -5.04
C PHE A 157 -6.33 7.03 -4.10
N SER A 158 -7.53 7.58 -4.06
CA SER A 158 -8.65 7.07 -3.26
C SER A 158 -9.96 7.44 -3.92
N ARG A 159 -11.00 6.61 -3.76
CA ARG A 159 -12.33 6.87 -4.34
C ARG A 159 -12.27 7.24 -5.83
N ASN A 160 -11.43 6.52 -6.58
CA ASN A 160 -11.18 6.73 -8.02
C ASN A 160 -10.66 8.14 -8.38
N LYS A 161 -10.02 8.84 -7.45
CA LYS A 161 -9.44 10.17 -7.66
C LYS A 161 -7.99 10.20 -7.21
N LEU A 162 -7.10 10.58 -8.12
CA LEU A 162 -5.72 10.95 -7.80
C LEU A 162 -5.68 12.40 -7.33
N SER A 163 -5.06 12.66 -6.18
CA SER A 163 -4.89 14.01 -5.64
C SER A 163 -3.49 14.16 -5.11
N ARG A 164 -2.87 15.34 -5.34
CA ARG A 164 -1.58 15.65 -4.74
C ARG A 164 -1.72 15.65 -3.22
N SER A 165 -0.85 14.92 -2.53
CA SER A 165 -0.77 14.96 -1.08
C SER A 165 -0.03 16.22 -0.63
N HIS A 166 -0.56 16.91 0.38
CA HIS A 166 0.09 18.06 0.99
C HIS A 166 1.08 17.64 2.07
N ASP A 167 0.94 16.41 2.57
CA ASP A 167 1.78 15.85 3.60
C ASP A 167 3.02 15.21 2.99
N ARG A 168 4.18 15.46 3.61
CA ARG A 168 5.39 14.69 3.32
C ARG A 168 5.27 13.35 4.05
N TRP A 169 4.91 12.31 3.32
CA TRP A 169 5.03 10.94 3.78
C TRP A 169 6.52 10.61 3.87
N LYS A 170 7.01 10.47 5.10
CA LYS A 170 8.38 10.04 5.42
C LYS A 170 8.42 8.54 5.52
#